data_AF-A0A7W5GXU0-F1
#
_entry.id   AF-A0A7W5GXU0-F1
#
_cell.length_a   1.000
_cell.length_b   1.000
_cell.length_c   1.000
_cell.angle_alpha   90.00
_cell.angle_beta   90.00
_cell.angle_gamma   90.00
#
_symmetry.space_group_name_H-M   'P 1'
#
loop_
_entity.id
_entity.type
_entity.pdbx_description
1 polymer ?
#
loop_
_entity_poly.entity_id
_entity_poly.type
_entity_poly.pdbx_seq_one_letter_code
_entity_poly.pdbx_strand_id
1 'polypeptide(L)'
;MCQTCGCALPDHLQHASNEHDVHTVEVLEGLKAHNDEVARHNREHFDRAGLLVVNLMSSPGAGKTRLLEATIEALGARYRLAVIEGDLDTENDARRIRARGVPAVQITTGSACHLDAAMVHRAAHALPLDALDLLFIENVGNLVCPASFDLGQHANVTLLSTPEGDDKPLKYPVMFRASDLVLVTKTDLLPVLDDFDVDAVAAHMHRLASAAPVMALSSKSGPLDAWLEWLEAGLAEQRRPAFHPVPPAEEACLLTRPQGLV
;
A
#
# COMPACT_ATOMS: atom_id res chain seq x y z
N MET A 1 26.07 46.65 -11.58
CA MET A 1 26.84 45.59 -10.87
C MET A 1 27.29 46.15 -9.54
N CYS A 2 26.89 45.57 -8.41
CA CYS A 2 27.65 45.76 -7.18
C CYS A 2 28.58 44.56 -7.08
N GLN A 3 29.88 44.80 -7.26
CA GLN A 3 30.90 43.81 -6.95
C GLN A 3 31.23 43.97 -5.47
N THR A 4 31.40 42.83 -4.80
CA THR A 4 31.93 42.68 -3.42
C THR A 4 30.87 42.71 -2.30
N CYS A 5 30.22 41.56 -2.11
CA CYS A 5 29.86 40.95 -0.82
C CYS A 5 29.31 41.86 0.31
N GLY A 6 28.00 41.79 0.58
CA GLY A 6 27.42 42.28 1.84
C GLY A 6 25.91 42.48 1.80
N CYS A 7 25.18 41.63 2.52
CA CYS A 7 23.73 41.53 2.58
C CYS A 7 23.00 42.84 2.91
N ALA A 8 22.10 43.26 2.03
CA ALA A 8 20.85 43.92 2.38
C ALA A 8 19.80 43.50 1.33
N LEU A 9 18.86 42.65 1.74
CA LEU A 9 17.63 42.44 0.98
C LEU A 9 16.96 43.80 0.83
N PRO A 10 16.69 44.28 -0.39
CA PRO A 10 15.96 45.52 -0.55
C PRO A 10 14.46 45.29 -0.28
N ASP A 11 13.81 46.28 0.33
CA ASP A 11 12.43 46.30 0.88
C ASP A 11 11.29 45.98 -0.11
N HIS A 12 11.57 45.50 -1.30
CA HIS A 12 10.58 45.14 -2.32
C HIS A 12 10.17 43.65 -2.32
N LEU A 13 10.54 42.88 -1.30
CA LEU A 13 9.89 41.59 -1.01
C LEU A 13 8.62 41.73 -0.15
N GLN A 14 8.11 42.95 0.05
CA GLN A 14 6.76 43.13 0.55
C GLN A 14 5.77 42.92 -0.60
N HIS A 15 5.10 41.77 -0.53
CA HIS A 15 3.89 41.40 -1.29
C HIS A 15 4.08 40.97 -2.74
N ALA A 16 4.64 39.77 -2.94
CA ALA A 16 4.25 38.91 -4.05
C ALA A 16 3.18 37.91 -3.56
N SER A 17 1.92 38.35 -3.61
CA SER A 17 0.65 37.59 -3.67
C SER A 17 0.56 36.17 -3.05
N ASN A 18 -0.20 36.07 -1.96
CA ASN A 18 -0.71 34.82 -1.37
C ASN A 18 -1.71 34.03 -2.26
N GLU A 19 -2.22 34.61 -3.36
CA GLU A 19 -3.28 33.97 -4.17
C GLU A 19 -2.78 32.75 -4.96
N HIS A 20 -1.57 32.81 -5.52
CA HIS A 20 -1.01 31.69 -6.29
C HIS A 20 -0.69 30.47 -5.41
N ASP A 21 -0.27 30.72 -4.17
CA ASP A 21 0.06 29.67 -3.20
C ASP A 21 -1.22 29.02 -2.65
N VAL A 22 -2.24 29.83 -2.34
CA VAL A 22 -3.57 29.34 -1.91
C VAL A 22 -4.24 28.51 -3.00
N HIS A 23 -4.26 28.98 -4.26
CA HIS A 23 -4.85 28.21 -5.36
C HIS A 23 -4.10 26.90 -5.64
N THR A 24 -2.77 26.88 -5.48
CA THR A 24 -1.98 25.65 -5.68
C THR A 24 -2.30 24.63 -4.59
N VAL A 25 -2.40 25.07 -3.32
CA VAL A 25 -2.79 24.21 -2.20
C VAL A 25 -4.21 23.67 -2.38
N GLU A 26 -5.18 24.52 -2.74
CA GLU A 26 -6.58 24.10 -2.99
C GLU A 26 -6.69 23.05 -4.10
N VAL A 27 -5.93 23.20 -5.19
CA VAL A 27 -5.91 22.21 -6.29
C VAL A 27 -5.31 20.88 -5.83
N LEU A 28 -4.20 20.91 -5.09
CA LEU A 28 -3.56 19.69 -4.56
C LEU A 28 -4.45 18.97 -3.56
N GLU A 29 -5.11 19.70 -2.67
CA GLU A 29 -6.09 19.15 -1.72
C GLU A 29 -7.30 18.56 -2.45
N GLY A 30 -7.79 19.22 -3.49
CA GLY A 30 -8.88 18.72 -4.33
C GLY A 30 -8.52 17.42 -5.06
N LEU A 31 -7.32 17.34 -5.63
CA LEU A 31 -6.81 16.11 -6.28
C LEU A 31 -6.68 14.96 -5.28
N LYS A 32 -6.15 15.24 -4.09
CA LYS A 32 -6.03 14.25 -3.02
C LYS A 32 -7.41 13.77 -2.55
N ALA A 33 -8.35 14.69 -2.31
CA ALA A 33 -9.70 14.35 -1.88
C ALA A 33 -10.44 13.49 -2.91
N HIS A 34 -10.26 13.78 -4.20
CA HIS A 34 -10.81 12.95 -5.27
C HIS A 34 -10.19 11.54 -5.28
N ASN A 35 -8.86 11.43 -5.12
CA ASN A 35 -8.22 10.12 -5.00
C ASN A 35 -8.78 9.32 -3.81
N ASP A 36 -8.91 9.96 -2.65
CA ASP A 36 -9.40 9.32 -1.42
C ASP A 36 -10.86 8.84 -1.56
N GLU A 37 -11.69 9.57 -2.31
CA GLU A 37 -13.05 9.15 -2.64
C GLU A 37 -13.07 7.86 -3.48
N VAL A 38 -12.24 7.81 -4.53
CA VAL A 38 -12.12 6.62 -5.39
C VAL A 38 -11.50 5.45 -4.62
N ALA A 39 -10.51 5.72 -3.76
CA ALA A 39 -9.87 4.70 -2.92
C ALA A 39 -10.87 4.06 -1.95
N ARG A 40 -11.72 4.87 -1.31
CA ARG A 40 -12.82 4.37 -0.48
C ARG A 40 -13.77 3.49 -1.29
N HIS A 41 -14.12 3.90 -2.51
CA HIS A 41 -14.98 3.10 -3.36
C HIS A 41 -14.33 1.76 -3.76
N ASN A 42 -13.04 1.76 -4.11
CA ASN A 42 -12.29 0.53 -4.37
C ASN A 42 -12.34 -0.42 -3.18
N ARG A 43 -12.06 0.11 -1.98
CA ARG A 43 -12.10 -0.65 -0.72
C ARG A 43 -13.47 -1.28 -0.48
N GLU A 44 -14.56 -0.55 -0.71
CA GLU A 44 -15.92 -1.10 -0.63
C GLU A 44 -16.14 -2.30 -1.57
N HIS A 45 -15.55 -2.32 -2.77
CA HIS A 45 -15.61 -3.49 -3.66
C HIS A 45 -14.78 -4.66 -3.13
N PHE A 46 -13.59 -4.38 -2.62
CA PHE A 46 -12.70 -5.40 -2.07
C PHE A 46 -13.26 -6.04 -0.80
N ASP A 47 -13.83 -5.23 0.11
CA ASP A 47 -14.51 -5.67 1.32
C ASP A 47 -15.70 -6.59 0.99
N ARG A 48 -16.55 -6.18 0.02
CA ARG A 48 -17.69 -7.00 -0.43
C ARG A 48 -17.27 -8.35 -0.98
N ALA A 49 -16.13 -8.42 -1.67
CA ALA A 49 -15.59 -9.66 -2.21
C ALA A 49 -14.88 -10.53 -1.15
N GLY A 50 -14.69 -10.04 0.08
CA GLY A 50 -13.92 -10.73 1.12
C GLY A 50 -12.47 -10.98 0.69
N LEU A 51 -11.92 -10.02 -0.07
CA LEU A 51 -10.61 -10.06 -0.71
C LEU A 51 -9.58 -9.36 0.17
N LEU A 52 -8.40 -9.95 0.42
CA LEU A 52 -7.30 -9.18 0.99
C LEU A 52 -6.50 -8.50 -0.12
N VAL A 53 -6.44 -7.16 -0.11
CA VAL A 53 -5.69 -6.35 -1.07
C VAL A 53 -4.44 -5.77 -0.43
N VAL A 54 -3.27 -6.04 -1.01
CA VAL A 54 -1.98 -5.63 -0.48
C VAL A 54 -1.22 -4.79 -1.51
N ASN A 55 -0.85 -3.57 -1.14
CA ASN A 55 -0.01 -2.68 -1.94
C ASN A 55 1.47 -2.88 -1.60
N LEU A 56 2.26 -3.34 -2.58
CA LEU A 56 3.70 -3.51 -2.45
C LEU A 56 4.42 -2.25 -2.95
N MET A 57 5.14 -1.58 -2.07
CA MET A 57 5.91 -0.37 -2.36
C MET A 57 7.39 -0.61 -2.09
N SER A 58 8.28 -0.02 -2.89
CA SER A 58 9.74 -0.20 -2.71
C SER A 58 10.54 0.75 -3.60
N SER A 59 11.85 0.80 -3.42
CA SER A 59 12.76 1.26 -4.48
C SER A 59 12.71 0.36 -5.73
N PRO A 60 13.13 0.83 -6.91
CA PRO A 60 13.38 -0.03 -8.05
C PRO A 60 14.32 -1.19 -7.69
N GLY A 61 13.97 -2.40 -8.13
CA GLY A 61 14.82 -3.58 -7.94
C GLY A 61 14.85 -4.17 -6.52
N ALA A 62 14.04 -3.70 -5.57
CA ALA A 62 13.98 -4.27 -4.21
C ALA A 62 13.44 -5.72 -4.16
N GLY A 63 12.82 -6.19 -5.25
CA GLY A 63 12.41 -7.59 -5.43
C GLY A 63 10.91 -7.87 -5.32
N LYS A 64 10.04 -6.87 -5.50
CA LYS A 64 8.56 -7.01 -5.47
C LYS A 64 8.06 -8.16 -6.35
N THR A 65 8.36 -8.13 -7.66
CA THR A 65 7.93 -9.18 -8.58
C THR A 65 8.47 -10.56 -8.20
N ARG A 66 9.70 -10.64 -7.68
CA ARG A 66 10.28 -11.92 -7.25
C ARG A 66 9.60 -12.45 -5.98
N LEU A 67 9.22 -11.58 -5.05
CA LEU A 67 8.42 -11.93 -3.89
C LEU A 67 7.04 -12.44 -4.32
N LEU A 68 6.40 -11.79 -5.29
CA LEU A 68 5.11 -12.22 -5.84
C LEU A 68 5.21 -13.59 -6.51
N GLU A 69 6.21 -13.82 -7.37
CA GLU A 69 6.44 -15.14 -7.97
C GLU A 69 6.55 -16.26 -6.92
N ALA A 70 7.33 -16.03 -5.87
CA ALA A 70 7.54 -17.02 -4.81
C ALA A 70 6.29 -17.19 -3.93
N THR A 71 5.53 -16.11 -3.69
CA THR A 71 4.26 -16.14 -2.98
C THR A 71 3.21 -16.95 -3.77
N ILE A 72 3.12 -16.74 -5.07
CA ILE A 72 2.23 -17.49 -5.97
C ILE A 72 2.59 -18.97 -5.97
N GLU A 73 3.87 -19.31 -6.03
CA GLU A 73 4.33 -20.70 -5.97
C GLU A 73 3.93 -21.38 -4.65
N ALA A 74 4.02 -20.66 -3.52
CA ALA A 74 3.71 -21.20 -2.20
C ALA A 74 2.21 -21.24 -1.85
N LEU A 75 1.41 -20.31 -2.40
CA LEU A 75 -0.01 -20.13 -2.04
C LEU A 75 -0.99 -20.49 -3.15
N GLY A 76 -0.58 -20.56 -4.41
CA GLY A 76 -1.48 -20.67 -5.57
C GLY A 76 -2.30 -21.96 -5.65
N ALA A 77 -1.90 -23.01 -4.91
CA ALA A 77 -2.69 -24.23 -4.77
C ALA A 77 -3.81 -24.12 -3.71
N ARG A 78 -3.71 -23.16 -2.79
CA ARG A 78 -4.62 -22.96 -1.65
C ARG A 78 -5.53 -21.76 -1.81
N TYR A 79 -5.04 -20.71 -2.46
CA TYR A 79 -5.74 -19.45 -2.65
C TYR A 79 -5.73 -19.04 -4.12
N ARG A 80 -6.72 -18.25 -4.52
CA ARG A 80 -6.85 -17.65 -5.84
C ARG A 80 -6.27 -16.24 -5.78
N LEU A 81 -5.16 -16.04 -6.48
CA LEU A 81 -4.41 -14.78 -6.47
C LEU A 81 -4.66 -14.02 -7.78
N ALA A 82 -4.52 -12.71 -7.74
CA ALA A 82 -4.29 -11.87 -8.92
C ALA A 82 -3.31 -10.74 -8.58
N VAL A 83 -2.75 -10.13 -9.63
CA VAL A 83 -1.82 -8.99 -9.48
C VAL A 83 -2.24 -7.83 -10.39
N ILE A 84 -2.18 -6.62 -9.86
CA ILE A 84 -2.18 -5.38 -10.65
C ILE A 84 -0.75 -4.86 -10.64
N GLU A 85 -0.15 -4.74 -11.82
CA GLU A 85 1.25 -4.39 -12.03
C GLU A 85 1.36 -2.93 -12.48
N GLY A 86 2.03 -2.09 -11.70
CA GLY A 86 2.32 -0.70 -12.05
C GLY A 86 3.76 -0.53 -12.52
N ASP A 87 3.94 -0.22 -13.81
CA ASP A 87 5.25 0.10 -14.39
C ASP A 87 5.15 1.39 -15.23
N LEU A 88 6.29 2.00 -15.53
CA LEU A 88 6.35 3.20 -16.36
C LEU A 88 5.99 2.89 -17.82
N ASP A 89 6.50 1.78 -18.37
CA ASP A 89 6.46 1.56 -19.83
C ASP A 89 6.41 0.09 -20.26
N THR A 90 6.82 -0.87 -19.43
CA THR A 90 6.96 -2.27 -19.85
C THR A 90 5.92 -3.21 -19.23
N GLU A 91 5.59 -4.29 -19.94
CA GLU A 91 4.75 -5.38 -19.40
C GLU A 91 5.56 -6.56 -18.84
N ASN A 92 6.85 -6.35 -18.54
CA ASN A 92 7.76 -7.46 -18.24
C ASN A 92 7.33 -8.21 -16.98
N ASP A 93 6.95 -7.49 -15.94
CA ASP A 93 6.55 -8.07 -14.66
C ASP A 93 5.16 -8.73 -14.74
N ALA A 94 4.19 -8.10 -15.40
CA ALA A 94 2.89 -8.73 -15.69
C ALA A 94 3.04 -10.04 -16.50
N ARG A 95 3.95 -10.10 -17.48
CA ARG A 95 4.23 -11.34 -18.22
C ARG A 95 4.83 -12.42 -17.33
N ARG A 96 5.74 -12.06 -16.43
CA ARG A 96 6.34 -13.00 -15.47
C ARG A 96 5.29 -13.59 -14.51
N ILE A 97 4.38 -12.76 -14.00
CA ILE A 97 3.27 -13.23 -13.15
C ILE A 97 2.32 -14.14 -13.92
N ARG A 98 1.89 -13.75 -15.13
CA ARG A 98 1.01 -14.59 -15.96
C ARG A 98 1.64 -15.94 -16.30
N ALA A 99 2.96 -16.00 -16.48
CA ALA A 99 3.69 -17.24 -16.70
C ALA A 99 3.64 -18.20 -15.49
N ARG A 100 3.27 -17.72 -14.30
CA ARG A 100 2.98 -18.54 -13.10
C ARG A 100 1.52 -19.02 -13.02
N GLY A 101 0.69 -18.72 -14.03
CA GLY A 101 -0.71 -19.13 -14.09
C GLY A 101 -1.68 -18.23 -13.33
N VAL A 102 -1.24 -17.05 -12.89
CA VAL A 102 -2.04 -16.09 -12.12
C VAL A 102 -2.47 -14.93 -13.02
N PRO A 103 -3.74 -14.48 -12.95
CA PRO A 103 -4.17 -13.26 -13.66
C PRO A 103 -3.34 -12.06 -13.23
N ALA A 104 -2.81 -11.32 -14.20
CA ALA A 104 -2.13 -10.05 -13.95
C ALA A 104 -2.61 -8.97 -14.93
N VAL A 105 -2.92 -7.78 -14.41
CA VAL A 105 -3.32 -6.61 -15.22
C VAL A 105 -2.22 -5.57 -15.15
N GLN A 106 -1.66 -5.20 -16.30
CA GLN A 106 -0.67 -4.13 -16.38
C GLN A 106 -1.37 -2.77 -16.35
N ILE A 107 -0.79 -1.84 -15.59
CA ILE A 107 -1.03 -0.41 -15.69
C ILE A 107 0.28 0.23 -16.16
N THR A 108 0.25 0.82 -17.36
CA THR A 108 1.34 1.66 -17.84
C THR A 108 1.08 3.10 -17.37
N THR A 109 1.92 3.56 -16.46
CA THR A 109 1.79 4.88 -15.82
C THR A 109 2.37 6.02 -16.65
N GLY A 110 3.13 5.69 -17.71
CA GLY A 110 3.78 6.65 -18.57
C GLY A 110 4.86 7.41 -17.82
N SER A 111 4.57 8.64 -17.41
CA SER A 111 5.50 9.49 -16.63
C SER A 111 5.15 9.57 -15.15
N ALA A 112 4.02 9.00 -14.71
CA ALA A 112 3.61 9.06 -13.33
C ALA A 112 4.49 8.13 -12.45
N CYS A 113 4.96 8.66 -11.32
CA CYS A 113 5.88 7.96 -10.42
C CYS A 113 5.19 7.03 -9.39
N HIS A 114 3.87 6.84 -9.50
CA HIS A 114 3.02 6.07 -8.59
C HIS A 114 1.74 5.63 -9.31
N LEU A 115 1.02 4.68 -8.70
CA LEU A 115 -0.37 4.38 -9.02
C LEU A 115 -1.32 5.26 -8.20
N ASP A 116 -2.44 5.67 -8.78
CA ASP A 116 -3.56 6.30 -8.09
C ASP A 116 -4.77 5.35 -8.00
N ALA A 117 -5.76 5.73 -7.19
CA ALA A 117 -6.96 4.91 -6.96
C ALA A 117 -7.78 4.70 -8.25
N ALA A 118 -7.82 5.66 -9.17
CA ALA A 118 -8.59 5.54 -10.41
C ALA A 118 -7.94 4.57 -11.40
N MET A 119 -6.60 4.52 -11.43
CA MET A 119 -5.85 3.51 -12.18
C MET A 119 -6.14 2.11 -11.65
N VAL A 120 -6.06 1.92 -10.33
CA VAL A 120 -6.37 0.65 -9.67
C VAL A 120 -7.84 0.26 -9.88
N HIS A 121 -8.76 1.22 -9.79
CA HIS A 121 -10.18 1.00 -10.04
C HIS A 121 -10.43 0.36 -11.41
N ARG A 122 -9.86 0.94 -12.48
CA ARG A 122 -10.02 0.42 -13.85
C ARG A 122 -9.41 -0.97 -14.00
N ALA A 123 -8.24 -1.21 -13.42
CA ALA A 123 -7.57 -2.50 -13.49
C ALA A 123 -8.32 -3.60 -12.72
N ALA A 124 -8.86 -3.27 -11.54
CA ALA A 124 -9.64 -4.18 -10.71
C ALA A 124 -10.91 -4.67 -11.42
N HIS A 125 -11.56 -3.82 -12.25
CA HIS A 125 -12.73 -4.20 -13.03
C HIS A 125 -12.44 -5.20 -14.16
N ALA A 126 -11.18 -5.40 -14.52
CA ALA A 126 -10.77 -6.44 -15.47
C ALA A 126 -10.51 -7.80 -14.79
N LEU A 127 -10.63 -7.88 -13.47
CA LEU A 127 -10.40 -9.08 -12.67
C LEU A 127 -11.71 -9.62 -12.09
N PRO A 128 -11.85 -10.94 -11.92
CA PRO A 128 -13.03 -11.53 -11.30
C PRO A 128 -12.93 -11.46 -9.77
N LEU A 129 -13.11 -10.27 -9.18
CA LEU A 129 -12.82 -10.00 -7.76
C LEU A 129 -13.50 -10.98 -6.78
N ASP A 130 -14.78 -11.33 -7.02
CA ASP A 130 -15.52 -12.29 -6.18
C ASP A 130 -14.97 -13.72 -6.22
N ALA A 131 -14.12 -14.01 -7.21
CA ALA A 131 -13.46 -15.29 -7.38
C ALA A 131 -11.99 -15.27 -6.91
N LEU A 132 -11.56 -14.22 -6.21
CA LEU A 132 -10.21 -14.09 -5.68
C LEU A 132 -10.19 -14.16 -4.15
N ASP A 133 -9.04 -14.51 -3.60
CA ASP A 133 -8.77 -14.51 -2.16
C ASP A 133 -7.72 -13.45 -1.81
N LEU A 134 -6.74 -13.25 -2.70
CA LEU A 134 -5.67 -12.27 -2.54
C LEU A 134 -5.49 -11.45 -3.82
N LEU A 135 -5.35 -10.13 -3.69
CA LEU A 135 -4.97 -9.23 -4.77
C LEU A 135 -3.75 -8.43 -4.35
N PHE A 136 -2.67 -8.54 -5.12
CA PHE A 136 -1.50 -7.71 -4.94
C PHE A 136 -1.52 -6.54 -5.91
N ILE A 137 -1.20 -5.36 -5.42
CA ILE A 137 -0.89 -4.19 -6.24
C ILE A 137 0.62 -4.01 -6.17
N GLU A 138 1.34 -4.37 -7.22
CA GLU A 138 2.76 -4.05 -7.34
C GLU A 138 2.88 -2.59 -7.81
N ASN A 139 3.21 -1.69 -6.89
CA ASN A 139 3.31 -0.27 -7.21
C ASN A 139 4.61 0.04 -7.98
N VAL A 140 4.68 1.24 -8.56
CA VAL A 140 5.90 1.72 -9.20
C VAL A 140 7.06 1.74 -8.20
N GLY A 141 8.26 1.35 -8.65
CA GLY A 141 9.47 1.40 -7.82
C GLY A 141 9.84 2.84 -7.43
N ASN A 142 9.32 3.32 -6.31
CA ASN A 142 9.58 4.65 -5.76
C ASN A 142 9.29 4.67 -4.24
N LEU A 143 10.21 5.22 -3.43
CA LEU A 143 10.06 5.38 -1.97
C LEU A 143 9.48 6.73 -1.53
N VAL A 144 8.99 7.56 -2.46
CA VAL A 144 8.49 8.90 -2.19
C VAL A 144 7.03 9.02 -2.62
N CYS A 145 6.74 8.98 -3.92
CA CYS A 145 5.41 9.28 -4.43
C CYS A 145 4.30 8.34 -3.90
N PRO A 146 4.47 7.00 -3.90
CA PRO A 146 3.37 6.09 -3.60
C PRO A 146 2.83 6.21 -2.18
N ALA A 147 3.64 6.70 -1.23
CA ALA A 147 3.25 6.86 0.17
C ALA A 147 2.12 7.87 0.41
N SER A 148 1.80 8.71 -0.58
CA SER A 148 0.81 9.77 -0.47
C SER A 148 -0.55 9.44 -1.11
N PHE A 149 -0.69 8.25 -1.71
CA PHE A 149 -1.88 7.86 -2.47
C PHE A 149 -2.49 6.58 -1.90
N ASP A 150 -3.69 6.72 -1.31
CA ASP A 150 -4.52 5.55 -1.00
C ASP A 150 -5.09 4.98 -2.32
N LEU A 151 -5.10 3.66 -2.46
CA LEU A 151 -5.61 2.93 -3.61
C LEU A 151 -6.86 2.11 -3.25
N GLY A 152 -7.23 2.06 -1.97
CA GLY A 152 -8.26 1.19 -1.42
C GLY A 152 -7.73 -0.13 -0.84
N GLN A 153 -6.41 -0.33 -0.82
CA GLN A 153 -5.74 -1.52 -0.29
C GLN A 153 -5.94 -1.70 1.22
N HIS A 154 -6.04 -2.93 1.69
CA HIS A 154 -6.17 -3.24 3.13
C HIS A 154 -4.85 -3.12 3.88
N ALA A 155 -3.73 -3.31 3.19
CA ALA A 155 -2.42 -3.15 3.80
C ALA A 155 -1.36 -2.61 2.82
N ASN A 156 -0.46 -1.80 3.38
CA ASN A 156 0.74 -1.29 2.73
C ASN A 156 1.96 -2.09 3.21
N VAL A 157 2.67 -2.73 2.28
CA VAL A 157 3.90 -3.46 2.58
C VAL A 157 5.05 -2.79 1.85
N THR A 158 6.04 -2.33 2.61
CA THR A 158 7.23 -1.69 2.06
C THR A 158 8.40 -2.67 2.04
N LEU A 159 8.98 -2.91 0.86
CA LEU A 159 10.20 -3.69 0.74
C LEU A 159 11.41 -2.76 0.83
N LEU A 160 12.39 -3.17 1.63
CA LEU A 160 13.72 -2.59 1.75
C LEU A 160 14.74 -3.69 1.46
N SER A 161 15.41 -3.65 0.32
CA SER A 161 16.45 -4.66 0.04
C SER A 161 17.76 -4.35 0.74
N THR A 162 18.46 -5.38 1.19
CA THR A 162 19.74 -5.24 1.90
C THR A 162 20.78 -4.38 1.17
N PRO A 163 20.94 -4.40 -0.17
CA PRO A 163 21.92 -3.54 -0.84
C PRO A 163 21.56 -2.04 -0.83
N GLU A 164 20.36 -1.68 -0.39
CA GLU A 164 19.98 -0.27 -0.29
C GLU A 164 20.61 0.37 0.94
N GLY A 165 20.88 -0.38 2.02
CA GLY A 165 21.33 0.13 3.32
C GLY A 165 20.20 0.29 4.33
N ASP A 166 20.49 0.06 5.61
CA ASP A 166 19.50 0.00 6.71
C ASP A 166 18.94 1.37 7.14
N ASP A 167 19.56 2.47 6.70
CA ASP A 167 19.19 3.84 7.06
C ASP A 167 17.95 4.40 6.33
N LYS A 168 17.38 3.64 5.38
CA LYS A 168 16.27 4.10 4.52
C LYS A 168 15.02 4.53 5.27
N PRO A 169 14.60 3.91 6.39
CA PRO A 169 13.45 4.41 7.12
C PRO A 169 13.59 5.89 7.50
N LEU A 170 14.76 6.32 7.97
CA LEU A 170 14.96 7.72 8.34
C LEU A 170 15.05 8.65 7.12
N LYS A 171 15.54 8.16 5.98
CA LYS A 171 15.64 8.94 4.74
C LYS A 171 14.29 9.11 4.04
N TYR A 172 13.39 8.14 4.17
CA TYR A 172 12.08 8.12 3.52
C TYR A 172 10.93 7.99 4.54
N PRO A 173 10.85 8.87 5.56
CA PRO A 173 9.99 8.66 6.72
C PRO A 173 8.50 8.61 6.38
N VAL A 174 8.06 9.27 5.30
CA VAL A 174 6.65 9.24 4.86
C VAL A 174 6.25 7.84 4.40
N MET A 175 7.09 7.18 3.59
CA MET A 175 6.87 5.81 3.12
C MET A 175 6.80 4.82 4.27
N PHE A 176 7.82 4.83 5.13
CA PHE A 176 7.93 3.87 6.23
C PHE A 176 6.92 4.09 7.36
N ARG A 177 6.37 5.31 7.51
CA ARG A 177 5.22 5.55 8.39
C ARG A 177 3.90 5.06 7.81
N ALA A 178 3.77 5.00 6.49
CA ALA A 178 2.57 4.53 5.81
C ALA A 178 2.51 2.99 5.69
N SER A 179 3.61 2.28 6.00
CA SER A 179 3.69 0.82 5.95
C SER A 179 2.99 0.16 7.14
N ASP A 180 2.20 -0.88 6.87
CA ASP A 180 1.68 -1.81 7.87
C ASP A 180 2.66 -2.97 8.15
N LEU A 181 3.59 -3.22 7.22
CA LEU A 181 4.68 -4.20 7.35
C LEU A 181 5.89 -3.72 6.54
N VAL A 182 7.08 -3.93 7.08
CA VAL A 182 8.34 -3.75 6.35
C VAL A 182 9.00 -5.10 6.12
N LEU A 183 9.34 -5.38 4.86
CA LEU A 183 10.08 -6.56 4.45
C LEU A 183 11.51 -6.19 4.11
N VAL A 184 12.47 -6.66 4.92
CA VAL A 184 13.89 -6.64 4.57
C VAL A 184 14.18 -7.79 3.61
N THR A 185 14.43 -7.47 2.35
CA THR A 185 14.57 -8.47 1.27
C THR A 185 16.02 -8.69 0.85
N LYS A 186 16.27 -9.80 0.15
CA LYS A 186 17.61 -10.23 -0.30
C LYS A 186 18.57 -10.50 0.85
N THR A 187 18.06 -11.08 1.93
CA THR A 187 18.89 -11.45 3.09
C THR A 187 19.94 -12.51 2.78
N ASP A 188 19.83 -13.21 1.65
CA ASP A 188 20.87 -14.08 1.12
C ASP A 188 22.17 -13.35 0.77
N LEU A 189 22.14 -12.01 0.67
CA LEU A 189 23.31 -11.17 0.44
C LEU A 189 24.00 -10.69 1.72
N LEU A 190 23.38 -10.86 2.91
CA LEU A 190 23.99 -10.43 4.17
C LEU A 190 25.39 -11.00 4.43
N PRO A 191 25.74 -12.25 4.04
CA PRO A 191 27.11 -12.75 4.22
C PRO A 191 28.20 -11.97 3.46
N VAL A 192 27.82 -11.14 2.48
CA VAL A 192 28.76 -10.33 1.68
C VAL A 192 28.53 -8.82 1.84
N LEU A 193 27.57 -8.41 2.68
CA LEU A 193 27.30 -7.01 3.03
C LEU A 193 27.65 -6.84 4.51
N ASP A 194 28.69 -6.06 4.79
CA ASP A 194 29.18 -5.81 6.15
C ASP A 194 28.57 -4.55 6.80
N ASP A 195 27.72 -3.83 6.06
CA ASP A 195 27.18 -2.51 6.42
C ASP A 195 25.65 -2.48 6.56
N PHE A 196 24.98 -3.65 6.64
CA PHE A 196 23.53 -3.74 6.84
C PHE A 196 23.17 -4.47 8.12
N ASP A 197 22.40 -3.82 8.98
CA ASP A 197 21.83 -4.41 10.19
C ASP A 197 20.29 -4.45 10.13
N VAL A 198 19.73 -5.65 10.18
CA VAL A 198 18.27 -5.86 10.18
C VAL A 198 17.62 -5.27 11.43
N ASP A 199 18.27 -5.40 12.59
CA ASP A 199 17.74 -4.89 13.86
C ASP A 199 17.79 -3.35 13.89
N ALA A 200 18.77 -2.76 13.20
CA ALA A 200 18.82 -1.32 13.00
C ALA A 200 17.57 -0.81 12.27
N VAL A 201 17.09 -1.51 11.22
CA VAL A 201 15.85 -1.14 10.51
C VAL A 201 14.67 -1.05 11.48
N ALA A 202 14.47 -2.06 12.33
CA ALA A 202 13.40 -2.06 13.34
C ALA A 202 13.56 -0.90 14.34
N ALA A 203 14.77 -0.64 14.82
CA ALA A 203 15.05 0.52 15.67
C ALA A 203 14.72 1.85 14.96
N HIS A 204 14.98 1.95 13.65
CA HIS A 204 14.67 3.14 12.88
C HIS A 204 13.15 3.32 12.72
N MET A 205 12.39 2.24 12.50
CA MET A 205 10.92 2.27 12.49
C MET A 205 10.36 2.81 13.81
N HIS A 206 10.89 2.35 14.93
CA HIS A 206 10.50 2.85 16.25
C HIS A 206 10.82 4.34 16.43
N ARG A 207 11.98 4.82 15.95
CA ARG A 207 12.30 6.26 15.98
C ARG A 207 11.35 7.11 15.13
N LEU A 208 10.72 6.53 14.11
CA LEU A 208 9.68 7.18 13.32
C LEU A 208 8.30 7.15 13.97
N ALA A 209 8.18 6.57 15.17
CA ALA A 209 6.93 6.25 15.86
C ALA A 209 6.02 5.31 15.05
N SER A 210 6.60 4.42 14.26
CA SER A 210 5.85 3.33 13.59
C SER A 210 5.92 2.06 14.42
N ALA A 211 4.78 1.38 14.54
CA ALA A 211 4.64 0.07 15.17
C ALA A 211 4.65 -1.08 14.14
N ALA A 212 4.86 -0.76 12.86
CA ALA A 212 4.86 -1.75 11.80
C ALA A 212 5.95 -2.80 12.06
N PRO A 213 5.63 -4.11 12.03
CA PRO A 213 6.62 -5.17 12.16
C PRO A 213 7.65 -5.10 11.03
N VAL A 214 8.86 -5.56 11.32
CA VAL A 214 9.94 -5.76 10.35
C VAL A 214 10.21 -7.25 10.24
N MET A 215 10.17 -7.80 9.03
CA MET A 215 10.48 -9.20 8.75
C MET A 215 11.59 -9.29 7.71
N ALA A 216 12.49 -10.25 7.88
CA ALA A 216 13.62 -10.45 7.00
C ALA A 216 13.43 -11.73 6.17
N LEU A 217 13.61 -11.66 4.85
CA LEU A 217 13.43 -12.81 3.96
C LEU A 217 14.31 -12.77 2.71
N SER A 218 14.43 -13.94 2.08
CA SER A 218 14.97 -14.06 0.72
C SER A 218 14.03 -14.87 -0.15
N SER A 219 13.40 -14.23 -1.13
CA SER A 219 12.56 -14.89 -2.14
C SER A 219 13.35 -15.78 -3.12
N LYS A 220 14.68 -15.85 -2.97
CA LYS A 220 15.55 -16.71 -3.78
C LYS A 220 15.84 -18.04 -3.09
N SER A 221 16.15 -18.01 -1.79
CA SER A 221 16.67 -19.19 -1.08
C SER A 221 16.30 -19.25 0.41
N GLY A 222 15.52 -18.30 0.91
CA GLY A 222 15.14 -18.21 2.32
C GLY A 222 13.71 -18.68 2.58
N PRO A 223 13.36 -18.87 3.87
CA PRO A 223 11.98 -19.15 4.26
C PRO A 223 11.07 -17.96 3.97
N LEU A 224 9.83 -18.25 3.65
CA LEU A 224 8.76 -17.25 3.44
C LEU A 224 7.67 -17.36 4.51
N ASP A 225 7.79 -18.29 5.45
CA ASP A 225 6.74 -18.71 6.37
C ASP A 225 6.11 -17.52 7.11
N ALA A 226 6.90 -16.65 7.74
CA ALA A 226 6.38 -15.47 8.45
C ALA A 226 5.60 -14.50 7.54
N TRP A 227 6.02 -14.34 6.28
CA TRP A 227 5.30 -13.53 5.30
C TRP A 227 3.98 -14.19 4.88
N LEU A 228 3.99 -15.49 4.62
CA LEU A 228 2.79 -16.24 4.24
C LEU A 228 1.79 -16.29 5.40
N GLU A 229 2.24 -16.53 6.63
CA GLU A 229 1.42 -16.49 7.83
C GLU A 229 0.78 -15.12 8.05
N TRP A 230 1.53 -14.03 7.82
CA TRP A 230 0.99 -12.67 7.91
C TRP A 230 -0.12 -12.42 6.88
N LEU A 231 0.04 -12.90 5.64
CA LEU A 231 -1.01 -12.83 4.62
C LEU A 231 -2.24 -13.65 4.99
N GLU A 232 -2.06 -14.89 5.47
CA GLU A 232 -3.16 -15.76 5.87
C GLU A 232 -3.93 -15.19 7.07
N ALA A 233 -3.22 -14.62 8.05
CA ALA A 233 -3.84 -13.92 9.17
C ALA A 233 -4.62 -12.69 8.72
N GLY A 234 -4.05 -11.89 7.81
CA GLY A 234 -4.73 -10.75 7.21
C GLY A 234 -6.01 -11.15 6.48
N LEU A 235 -5.95 -12.23 5.68
CA LEU A 235 -7.11 -12.74 4.93
C LEU A 235 -8.20 -13.27 5.88
N ALA A 236 -7.80 -13.96 6.94
CA ALA A 236 -8.73 -14.45 7.96
C ALA A 236 -9.46 -13.28 8.66
N GLU A 237 -8.75 -12.20 8.98
CA GLU A 237 -9.37 -11.00 9.57
C GLU A 237 -10.32 -10.31 8.58
N GLN A 238 -9.94 -10.18 7.30
CA GLN A 238 -10.82 -9.60 6.27
C GLN A 238 -12.12 -10.38 6.07
N ARG A 239 -12.08 -11.70 6.28
CA ARG A 239 -13.25 -12.59 6.16
C ARG A 239 -14.00 -12.75 7.47
N ARG A 240 -13.57 -12.09 8.54
CA ARG A 240 -14.24 -12.18 9.83
C ARG A 240 -15.59 -11.47 9.72
N PRO A 241 -16.71 -12.12 10.08
CA PRO A 241 -18.02 -11.49 9.98
C PRO A 241 -18.04 -10.22 10.84
N ALA A 242 -18.43 -9.09 10.26
CA ALA A 242 -18.62 -7.87 11.03
C ALA A 242 -19.67 -8.14 12.11
N PHE A 243 -19.32 -7.85 13.36
CA PHE A 243 -20.28 -7.89 14.46
C PHE A 243 -21.27 -6.74 14.25
N HIS A 244 -22.47 -7.05 13.76
CA HIS A 244 -23.60 -6.15 13.81
C HIS A 244 -24.30 -6.34 15.16
N PRO A 245 -24.17 -5.40 16.12
CA PRO A 245 -25.00 -5.45 17.32
C PRO A 245 -26.47 -5.43 16.87
N VAL A 246 -27.20 -6.49 17.21
CA VAL A 246 -28.66 -6.48 17.09
C VAL A 246 -29.16 -5.40 18.05
N PRO A 247 -29.84 -4.34 17.57
CA PRO A 247 -30.41 -3.35 18.47
C PRO A 247 -31.34 -4.07 19.45
N PRO A 248 -31.32 -3.71 20.75
CA PRO A 248 -32.15 -4.37 21.75
C PRO A 248 -33.62 -4.31 21.32
N ALA A 249 -34.30 -5.45 21.41
CA ALA A 249 -35.71 -5.57 21.08
C ALA A 249 -36.57 -5.00 22.22
N GLU A 250 -36.75 -3.68 22.26
CA GLU A 250 -37.74 -2.97 23.09
C GLU A 250 -38.32 -1.84 22.22
N GLU A 251 -39.62 -1.69 21.94
CA GLU A 251 -40.86 -2.18 22.53
C GLU A 251 -41.90 -2.44 21.41
N ALA A 252 -42.27 -3.70 21.17
CA ALA A 252 -43.42 -4.04 20.30
C ALA A 252 -44.54 -4.77 21.05
N CYS A 253 -44.55 -4.71 22.39
CA CYS A 253 -45.54 -5.41 23.19
C CYS A 253 -45.97 -4.52 24.36
N LEU A 254 -47.00 -3.69 24.15
CA LEU A 254 -47.95 -3.23 25.18
C LEU A 254 -49.02 -2.25 24.66
N LEU A 255 -49.62 -2.46 23.48
CA LEU A 255 -50.85 -1.74 23.11
C LEU A 255 -51.84 -2.65 22.36
N THR A 256 -52.37 -3.67 23.05
CA THR A 256 -53.70 -4.22 22.76
C THR A 256 -54.21 -4.98 23.99
N ARG A 257 -54.78 -4.26 24.96
CA ARG A 257 -55.79 -4.84 25.85
C ARG A 257 -57.17 -4.41 25.34
N PRO A 258 -58.09 -5.34 25.04
CA PRO A 258 -59.47 -4.98 24.74
C PRO A 258 -60.15 -4.65 26.07
N GLN A 259 -60.62 -3.41 26.23
CA GLN A 259 -61.62 -3.10 27.25
C GLN A 259 -63.00 -3.32 26.61
N GLY A 260 -63.64 -4.42 26.98
CA GLY A 260 -65.05 -4.67 26.71
C GLY A 260 -65.94 -4.20 27.87
N LEU A 261 -67.12 -3.68 27.50
CA LEU A 261 -68.39 -3.56 28.24
C LEU A 261 -68.36 -2.99 29.67
N VAL A 262 -68.97 -1.81 29.85
CA VAL A 262 -70.37 -1.61 30.32
C VAL A 262 -70.92 -0.34 29.69
#